data_AF-A0A1I0LT61-F1
#
_entry.id   AF-A0A1I0LT61-F1
#
_cell.length_a   1.000
_cell.length_b   1.000
_cell.length_c   1.000
_cell.angle_alpha   90.00
_cell.angle_beta   90.00
_cell.angle_gamma   90.00
#
_symmetry.space_group_name_H-M   'P 1'
#
loop_
_entity.id
_entity.type
_entity.pdbx_description
1 polymer ?
#
loop_
_entity_poly.entity_id
_entity_poly.type
_entity_poly.pdbx_seq_one_letter_code
_entity_poly.pdbx_strand_id
1 'polypeptide(L)'
;MNHHDLIEAARSWAHGSYPMEAAVELLIHHGTWLRRPDFQALAVDLEEPFAVIDWQAAHDALTAGHLPCSGGEAAMLRIALSIAYALPVELSPALTCLDAINLGHVVAAVRHANGNRAAWIPVQGGPA
;
A
#
# COMPACT_ATOMS: atom_id res chain seq x y z
N MET A 1 -8.16 -6.44 -17.22
CA MET A 1 -7.06 -7.11 -16.50
C MET A 1 -7.61 -7.82 -15.28
N ASN A 2 -7.21 -9.06 -14.98
CA ASN A 2 -7.65 -9.73 -13.76
C ASN A 2 -6.83 -9.24 -12.54
N HIS A 3 -7.22 -9.58 -11.31
CA HIS A 3 -6.54 -9.07 -10.11
C HIS A 3 -5.10 -9.60 -9.94
N HIS A 4 -4.81 -10.83 -10.38
CA HIS A 4 -3.46 -11.37 -10.32
C HIS A 4 -2.53 -10.64 -11.31
N ASP A 5 -2.99 -10.44 -12.54
CA ASP A 5 -2.25 -9.69 -13.57
C ASP A 5 -1.99 -8.24 -13.11
N LEU A 6 -2.97 -7.61 -12.45
CA LEU A 6 -2.83 -6.27 -11.89
C LEU A 6 -1.71 -6.20 -10.84
N ILE A 7 -1.65 -7.20 -9.95
CA ILE A 7 -0.60 -7.29 -8.93
C ILE A 7 0.78 -7.39 -9.58
N GLU A 8 0.93 -8.29 -10.57
CA GLU A 8 2.22 -8.49 -11.25
C GLU A 8 2.63 -7.27 -12.08
N ALA A 9 1.67 -6.59 -12.73
CA ALA A 9 1.92 -5.34 -13.44
C ALA A 9 2.35 -4.21 -12.50
N ALA A 10 1.74 -4.09 -11.31
CA ALA A 10 2.11 -3.09 -10.31
C ALA A 10 3.48 -3.38 -9.68
N ARG A 11 3.80 -4.66 -9.41
CA ARG A 11 5.13 -5.09 -8.95
C ARG A 11 6.21 -4.77 -9.97
N SER A 12 5.94 -5.05 -11.23
CA SER A 12 6.86 -4.79 -12.33
C SER A 12 7.14 -3.30 -12.48
N TRP A 13 6.12 -2.45 -12.32
CA TRP A 13 6.26 -1.00 -12.33
C TRP A 13 7.09 -0.47 -11.15
N ALA A 14 6.84 -0.98 -9.94
CA ALA A 14 7.51 -0.52 -8.73
C ALA A 14 8.98 -0.96 -8.62
N HIS A 15 9.37 -2.00 -9.37
CA HIS A 15 10.68 -2.63 -9.26
C HIS A 15 11.84 -1.65 -9.45
N GLY A 16 12.85 -1.75 -8.58
CA GLY A 16 14.05 -0.92 -8.60
C GLY A 16 14.05 0.22 -7.58
N SER A 17 12.91 0.50 -6.93
CA SER A 17 12.79 1.49 -5.86
C SER A 17 12.23 0.84 -4.60
N TYR A 18 13.06 0.63 -3.57
CA TYR A 18 12.62 -0.03 -2.32
C TYR A 18 11.39 0.63 -1.66
N PRO A 19 11.26 1.97 -1.59
CA PRO A 19 10.04 2.58 -1.06
C PRO A 19 8.81 2.32 -1.94
N MET A 20 8.97 2.36 -3.27
CA MET A 20 7.87 2.08 -4.21
C MET A 20 7.42 0.63 -4.11
N GLU A 21 8.37 -0.32 -4.13
CA GLU A 21 8.12 -1.74 -3.92
C GLU A 21 7.41 -1.99 -2.59
N ALA A 22 7.89 -1.38 -1.50
CA ALA A 22 7.30 -1.52 -0.17
C ALA A 22 5.86 -1.01 -0.08
N ALA A 23 5.56 0.14 -0.69
CA ALA A 23 4.22 0.70 -0.70
C ALA A 23 3.24 -0.14 -1.54
N VAL A 24 3.68 -0.63 -2.70
CA VAL A 24 2.87 -1.54 -3.52
C VAL A 24 2.60 -2.85 -2.78
N GLU A 25 3.62 -3.48 -2.20
CA GLU A 25 3.44 -4.69 -1.40
C GLU A 25 2.55 -4.44 -0.17
N LEU A 26 2.61 -3.26 0.45
CA LEU A 26 1.71 -2.91 1.55
C LEU A 26 0.24 -2.94 1.11
N LEU A 27 -0.07 -2.39 -0.06
CA LEU A 27 -1.44 -2.44 -0.61
C LEU A 27 -1.85 -3.85 -1.04
N ILE A 28 -0.92 -4.64 -1.59
CA ILE A 28 -1.15 -6.05 -1.96
C ILE A 28 -1.48 -6.88 -0.72
N HIS A 29 -0.65 -6.80 0.33
CA HIS A 29 -0.81 -7.55 1.57
C HIS A 29 -2.01 -7.08 2.40
N HIS A 30 -2.34 -5.78 2.37
CA HIS A 30 -3.59 -5.29 2.95
C HIS A 30 -4.82 -5.87 2.22
N GLY A 31 -4.74 -6.07 0.90
CA GLY A 31 -5.71 -6.85 0.13
C GLY A 31 -7.01 -6.13 -0.23
N THR A 32 -7.20 -4.89 0.18
CA THR A 32 -8.44 -4.11 -0.06
C THR A 32 -8.33 -3.17 -1.27
N TRP A 33 -7.42 -2.19 -1.24
CA TRP A 33 -7.41 -1.08 -2.20
C TRP A 33 -7.26 -1.52 -3.66
N LEU A 34 -6.37 -2.47 -3.96
CA LEU A 34 -6.19 -2.97 -5.33
C LEU A 34 -7.34 -3.84 -5.84
N ARG A 35 -8.30 -4.23 -4.99
CA ARG A 35 -9.52 -4.95 -5.42
C ARG A 35 -10.71 -4.02 -5.65
N ARG A 36 -10.60 -2.78 -5.19
CA ARG A 36 -11.68 -1.82 -5.17
C ARG A 36 -11.81 -1.11 -6.54
N PRO A 37 -12.96 -1.23 -7.23
CA PRO A 37 -13.15 -0.60 -8.53
C PRO A 37 -13.09 0.93 -8.49
N ASP A 38 -13.56 1.54 -7.41
CA ASP A 38 -13.51 3.00 -7.21
C ASP A 38 -12.07 3.50 -7.03
N PHE A 39 -11.25 2.79 -6.26
CA PHE A 39 -9.82 3.09 -6.15
C PHE A 39 -9.09 2.90 -7.48
N GLN A 40 -9.33 1.78 -8.18
CA GLN A 40 -8.71 1.52 -9.48
C GLN A 40 -9.05 2.61 -10.51
N ALA A 41 -10.32 3.02 -10.59
CA ALA A 41 -10.74 4.03 -11.55
C ALA A 41 -10.16 5.43 -11.28
N LEU A 42 -9.77 5.72 -10.02
CA LEU A 42 -9.27 7.03 -9.61
C LEU A 42 -7.74 7.12 -9.57
N ALA A 43 -7.07 6.01 -9.28
CA ALA A 43 -5.65 6.03 -8.90
C ALA A 43 -4.80 4.95 -9.57
N VAL A 44 -5.35 4.18 -10.52
CA VAL A 44 -4.58 3.15 -11.23
C VAL A 44 -4.66 3.38 -12.73
N ASP A 45 -3.52 3.74 -13.31
CA ASP A 45 -3.35 3.87 -14.75
C ASP A 45 -2.79 2.56 -15.33
N LEU A 46 -3.54 1.94 -16.23
CA LEU A 46 -3.13 0.72 -16.92
C LEU A 46 -2.31 1.08 -18.17
N GLU A 47 -1.00 0.98 -18.05
CA GLU A 47 -0.04 1.23 -19.13
C GLU A 47 0.68 -0.08 -19.50
N GLU A 48 0.04 -0.97 -20.26
CA GLU A 48 0.60 -2.31 -20.55
C GLU A 48 2.09 -2.25 -20.96
N PRO A 49 2.99 -2.98 -20.26
CA PRO A 49 2.73 -4.10 -19.33
C PRO A 49 2.57 -3.72 -17.84
N PHE A 50 2.45 -2.44 -17.52
CA PHE A 50 2.45 -1.89 -16.16
C PHE A 50 1.06 -1.49 -15.65
N ALA A 51 0.97 -1.42 -14.32
CA ALA A 51 -0.13 -0.78 -13.61
C ALA A 51 0.49 0.27 -12.68
N VAL A 52 0.38 1.53 -13.07
CA VAL A 52 0.95 2.68 -12.35
C VAL A 52 -0.06 3.10 -11.29
N ILE A 53 0.38 3.21 -10.04
CA ILE A 53 -0.45 3.79 -8.98
C ILE A 53 -0.16 5.29 -8.94
N ASP A 54 -1.13 6.11 -9.30
CA ASP A 54 -1.06 7.55 -9.09
C ASP A 54 -1.30 7.85 -7.60
N TRP A 55 -0.19 7.97 -6.87
CA TRP A 55 -0.18 8.29 -5.45
C TRP A 55 -0.80 9.66 -5.15
N GLN A 56 -0.64 10.64 -6.03
CA GLN A 56 -1.22 11.97 -5.80
C GLN A 56 -2.74 11.92 -5.98
N ALA A 57 -3.23 11.26 -7.03
CA ALA A 57 -4.67 11.06 -7.23
C ALA A 57 -5.30 10.25 -6.09
N ALA A 58 -4.62 9.20 -5.60
CA ALA A 58 -5.06 8.45 -4.42
C ALA A 58 -5.14 9.33 -3.16
N HIS A 59 -4.15 10.18 -2.93
CA HIS A 59 -4.15 11.12 -1.81
C HIS A 59 -5.30 12.13 -1.88
N ASP A 60 -5.50 12.72 -3.05
CA ASP A 60 -6.53 13.73 -3.29
C ASP A 60 -7.92 13.11 -3.14
N ALA A 61 -8.15 11.92 -3.71
CA ALA A 61 -9.40 11.18 -3.57
C ALA A 61 -9.71 10.79 -2.12
N LEU A 62 -8.70 10.35 -1.35
CA LEU A 62 -8.87 10.04 0.06
C LEU A 62 -9.18 11.30 0.89
N THR A 63 -8.50 12.40 0.63
CA THR A 63 -8.66 13.66 1.37
C THR A 63 -9.98 14.34 1.06
N ALA A 64 -10.45 14.25 -0.19
CA ALA A 64 -11.76 14.75 -0.61
C ALA A 64 -12.94 13.86 -0.15
N GLY A 65 -12.67 12.70 0.45
CA GLY A 65 -13.72 11.77 0.89
C GLY A 65 -14.41 11.02 -0.25
N HIS A 66 -13.79 10.97 -1.44
CA HIS A 66 -14.33 10.23 -2.60
C HIS A 66 -14.14 8.71 -2.48
N LEU A 67 -13.37 8.25 -1.49
CA LEU A 67 -13.16 6.85 -1.18
C LEU A 67 -13.81 6.52 0.17
N PRO A 68 -15.07 6.02 0.21
CA PRO A 68 -15.67 5.55 1.45
C PRO A 68 -14.81 4.44 2.05
N CYS A 69 -14.30 4.65 3.26
CA CYS A 69 -13.40 3.71 3.90
C CYS A 69 -13.47 3.80 5.43
N SER A 70 -13.05 2.73 6.09
CA SER A 70 -12.81 2.71 7.52
C SER A 70 -11.54 3.48 7.89
N GLY A 71 -11.37 3.81 9.18
CA GLY A 71 -10.14 4.44 9.67
C GLY A 71 -8.89 3.59 9.41
N GLY A 72 -8.98 2.27 9.52
CA GLY A 72 -7.87 1.35 9.25
C GLY A 72 -7.48 1.32 7.78
N GLU A 73 -8.45 1.22 6.87
CA GLU A 73 -8.20 1.30 5.42
C GLU A 73 -7.55 2.63 5.03
N ALA A 74 -8.05 3.75 5.57
CA ALA A 74 -7.46 5.07 5.37
C ALA A 74 -6.04 5.17 5.91
N ALA A 75 -5.76 4.60 7.09
CA ALA A 75 -4.42 4.57 7.68
C ALA A 75 -3.44 3.77 6.81
N MET A 76 -3.84 2.60 6.31
CA MET A 76 -3.01 1.78 5.42
C MET A 76 -2.68 2.53 4.12
N LEU A 77 -3.65 3.21 3.50
CA LEU A 77 -3.40 4.01 2.31
C LEU A 77 -2.47 5.20 2.60
N ARG A 78 -2.69 5.95 3.68
CA ARG A 78 -1.83 7.08 4.06
C ARG A 78 -0.39 6.66 4.33
N ILE A 79 -0.19 5.51 4.96
CA ILE A 79 1.16 4.98 5.21
C ILE A 79 1.82 4.58 3.89
N ALA A 80 1.11 3.90 2.98
CA ALA A 80 1.64 3.57 1.66
C ALA A 80 2.04 4.83 0.88
N LEU A 81 1.17 5.86 0.89
CA LEU A 81 1.43 7.17 0.28
C LEU A 81 2.67 7.86 0.86
N SER A 82 2.84 7.80 2.18
CA SER A 82 4.01 8.36 2.84
C SER A 82 5.29 7.64 2.46
N ILE A 83 5.26 6.31 2.37
CA ILE A 83 6.41 5.49 1.97
C ILE A 83 6.77 5.75 0.49
N ALA A 84 5.80 5.73 -0.43
CA ALA A 84 6.05 5.87 -1.86
C ALA A 84 6.42 7.29 -2.30
N TYR A 85 5.75 8.30 -1.72
CA TYR A 85 5.72 9.65 -2.26
C TYR A 85 5.97 10.76 -1.22
N ALA A 86 6.46 10.38 -0.03
CA ALA A 86 6.77 11.30 1.08
C ALA A 86 5.61 12.22 1.50
N LEU A 87 4.37 11.78 1.26
CA LEU A 87 3.20 12.52 1.69
C LEU A 87 3.06 12.48 3.23
N PRO A 88 2.62 13.57 3.88
CA PRO A 88 2.49 13.61 5.33
C PRO A 88 1.51 12.56 5.86
N VAL A 89 1.89 11.92 6.97
CA VAL A 89 1.01 11.04 7.73
C VAL A 89 1.13 11.37 9.21
N GLU A 90 -0.01 11.63 9.85
CA GLU A 90 -0.11 11.71 11.30
C GLU A 90 0.00 10.30 11.88
N LEU A 91 1.22 9.88 12.24
CA LEU A 91 1.49 8.50 12.64
C LEU A 91 0.72 8.08 13.90
N SER A 92 0.61 8.96 14.90
CA SER A 92 -0.10 8.64 16.15
C SER A 92 -1.54 8.18 15.89
N PRO A 93 -2.41 8.97 15.23
CA PRO A 93 -3.77 8.52 14.93
C PRO A 93 -3.80 7.36 13.92
N ALA A 94 -2.91 7.34 12.92
CA ALA A 94 -2.86 6.23 11.95
C ALA A 94 -2.63 4.88 12.64
N LEU A 95 -1.68 4.80 13.56
CA LEU A 95 -1.35 3.58 14.29
C LEU A 95 -2.50 3.11 15.19
N THR A 96 -3.28 4.02 15.78
CA THR A 96 -4.44 3.66 16.62
C THR A 96 -5.60 3.03 15.85
N CYS A 97 -5.62 3.17 14.52
CA CYS A 97 -6.63 2.56 13.66
C CYS A 97 -6.25 1.17 13.13
N LEU A 98 -5.03 0.70 13.40
CA LEU A 98 -4.52 -0.57 12.89
C LEU A 98 -4.79 -1.72 13.86
N ASP A 99 -5.23 -2.86 13.33
CA ASP A 99 -5.17 -4.14 14.03
C ASP A 99 -3.74 -4.73 13.96
N ALA A 100 -3.53 -5.85 14.67
CA ALA A 100 -2.23 -6.50 14.75
C ALA A 100 -1.69 -7.00 13.40
N ILE A 101 -2.58 -7.41 12.48
CA ILE A 101 -2.19 -7.92 11.16
C ILE A 101 -1.72 -6.76 10.29
N ASN A 102 -2.52 -5.69 10.22
CA ASN A 102 -2.19 -4.49 9.46
C ASN A 102 -0.94 -3.78 10.02
N LEU A 103 -0.76 -3.76 11.34
CA LEU A 103 0.49 -3.28 11.95
C LEU A 103 1.70 -4.13 11.50
N GLY A 104 1.55 -5.46 11.47
CA GLY A 104 2.57 -6.37 10.95
C GLY A 104 2.96 -6.05 9.51
N HIS A 105 1.98 -5.76 8.64
CA HIS A 105 2.24 -5.33 7.26
C HIS A 105 2.97 -3.98 7.19
N VAL A 106 2.62 -3.01 8.03
CA VAL A 106 3.34 -1.72 8.10
C VAL A 106 4.79 -1.91 8.52
N VAL A 107 5.06 -2.74 9.53
CA VAL A 107 6.44 -3.05 9.95
C VAL A 107 7.22 -3.74 8.82
N ALA A 108 6.58 -4.68 8.10
CA ALA A 108 7.20 -5.32 6.94
C ALA A 108 7.51 -4.31 5.83
N ALA A 109 6.59 -3.39 5.53
CA ALA A 109 6.78 -2.31 4.56
C ALA A 109 7.98 -1.42 4.92
N VAL A 110 8.08 -0.98 6.17
CA VAL A 110 9.20 -0.14 6.64
C VAL A 110 10.53 -0.88 6.50
N ARG A 111 10.60 -2.16 6.86
CA ARG A 111 11.80 -2.99 6.67
C ARG A 111 12.13 -3.14 5.19
N HIS A 112 11.14 -3.34 4.33
CA HIS A 112 11.32 -3.43 2.88
C HIS A 112 11.86 -2.11 2.32
N ALA A 113 11.26 -0.97 2.69
CA ALA A 113 11.69 0.35 2.25
C ALA A 113 13.16 0.65 2.63
N ASN A 114 13.63 0.06 3.73
CA ASN A 114 15.03 0.10 4.18
C ASN A 114 15.93 -0.98 3.52
N GLY A 115 15.50 -1.61 2.41
CA GLY A 115 16.31 -2.53 1.63
C GLY A 115 16.07 -4.02 1.86
N ASN A 116 15.08 -4.43 2.66
CA ASN A 116 14.82 -5.84 2.98
C ASN A 116 13.58 -6.41 2.25
N ARG A 117 13.74 -6.90 1.01
CA ARG A 117 12.64 -7.53 0.24
C ARG A 117 12.04 -8.77 0.92
N ALA A 118 12.79 -9.45 1.80
CA ALA A 118 12.32 -10.63 2.52
C ALA A 118 11.44 -10.29 3.75
N ALA A 119 11.16 -9.02 4.02
CA ALA A 119 10.40 -8.59 5.19
C ALA A 119 8.94 -9.06 5.23
N TRP A 120 8.38 -9.44 4.08
CA TRP A 120 6.99 -9.89 3.92
C TRP A 120 6.76 -11.36 4.26
N ILE A 121 7.82 -12.13 4.48
CA ILE A 121 7.72 -13.50 4.97
C ILE A 121 7.24 -13.43 6.42
N PRO A 122 6.18 -14.16 6.81
CA PRO A 122 5.74 -14.20 8.20
C PRO A 122 6.95 -14.55 9.08
N VAL A 123 7.19 -13.75 10.13
CA VAL A 123 8.19 -14.10 11.13
C VAL A 123 7.75 -15.43 11.74
N GLN A 124 8.40 -16.54 11.36
CA GLN A 124 8.21 -17.81 12.04
C GLN A 124 8.82 -17.69 13.45
N GLY A 125 7.96 -17.59 14.45
CA GLY A 125 8.30 -17.76 15.86
C GLY A 125 8.80 -16.51 16.60
N GLY A 126 7.97 -16.02 17.52
CA GLY A 126 8.34 -15.22 18.68
C GLY A 126 7.45 -15.65 19.86
N PRO A 127 7.94 -15.70 21.11
CA PRO A 127 7.42 -16.60 22.14
C PRO A 127 6.02 -16.22 22.65
N ALA A 128 5.36 -17.26 23.17
CA ALA A 128 4.05 -17.24 23.85
C ALA A 128 4.00 -16.30 25.05
#